data_AF-A0A4R6N878-F1
#
_entry.id   AF-A0A4R6N878-F1
#
_cell.length_a   1.000
_cell.length_b   1.000
_cell.length_c   1.000
_cell.angle_alpha   90.00
_cell.angle_beta   90.00
_cell.angle_gamma   90.00
#
_symmetry.space_group_name_H-M   'P 1'
#
loop_
_entity.id
_entity.type
_entity.pdbx_description
1 polymer ?
#
loop_
_entity_poly.entity_id
_entity_poly.type
_entity_poly.pdbx_seq_one_letter_code
_entity_poly.pdbx_strand_id
1 'polypeptide(L)'
;MRASSRPAPCTPRLGRKRHALLALLALLAASLCSLSAAQTQRQSTTLWRCGPEGRELRDAPCPEALHQPGRRLDYDQPLAAQRSEARRTAERDARLARQLEKERRELETRPPGSVAAIHGRAGPAAPAPAASKPAAQPVFSSKPPKTQKPRTSKPRPPATNAAAASG
;
A
#
# COMPACT_ATOMS: atom_id res chain seq x y z
N MET A 1 -17.45 66.79 47.44
CA MET A 1 -18.11 65.52 47.07
C MET A 1 -18.06 65.36 45.56
N ARG A 2 -17.18 64.51 45.02
CA ARG A 2 -17.17 64.12 43.59
C ARG A 2 -17.21 62.60 43.54
N ALA A 3 -18.35 62.05 43.13
CA ALA A 3 -18.51 60.61 42.94
C ALA A 3 -17.85 60.21 41.61
N SER A 4 -16.85 59.35 41.70
CA SER A 4 -16.13 58.79 40.55
C SER A 4 -16.91 57.57 40.04
N SER A 5 -17.62 57.73 38.93
CA SER A 5 -18.29 56.63 38.23
C SER A 5 -17.30 55.95 37.29
N ARG A 6 -16.96 54.68 37.58
CA ARG A 6 -16.19 53.83 36.66
C ARG A 6 -17.15 53.15 35.66
N PRO A 7 -16.89 53.19 34.34
CA PRO A 7 -17.68 52.45 33.37
C PRO A 7 -17.34 50.95 33.45
N ALA A 8 -18.38 50.11 33.37
CA ALA A 8 -18.25 48.66 33.34
C ALA A 8 -17.60 48.17 32.02
N PRO A 9 -16.76 47.13 32.07
CA PRO A 9 -16.13 46.58 30.87
C PRO A 9 -17.16 45.84 30.01
N CYS A 10 -17.36 46.32 28.78
CA CYS A 10 -18.08 45.60 27.73
C CYS A 10 -17.29 44.37 27.29
N THR A 11 -17.67 43.18 27.75
CA THR A 11 -17.14 41.92 27.19
C THR A 11 -17.77 41.66 25.82
N PRO A 12 -16.97 41.49 24.75
CA PRO A 12 -17.51 41.22 23.42
C PRO A 12 -18.12 39.81 23.33
N ARG A 13 -19.30 39.75 22.70
CA ARG A 13 -20.18 38.58 22.50
C ARG A 13 -19.64 37.58 21.46
N LEU A 14 -18.34 37.26 21.49
CA LEU A 14 -17.66 36.38 20.51
C LEU A 14 -17.76 34.87 20.82
N GLY A 15 -18.42 34.46 21.91
CA GLY A 15 -18.38 33.08 22.41
C GLY A 15 -19.17 32.05 21.60
N ARG A 16 -20.38 32.37 21.12
CA ARG A 16 -21.31 31.33 20.60
C ARG A 16 -20.80 30.59 19.36
N LYS A 17 -20.18 31.30 18.40
CA LYS A 17 -19.66 30.66 17.17
C LYS A 17 -18.42 29.80 17.45
N ARG A 18 -17.57 30.21 18.39
CA ARG A 18 -16.39 29.44 18.80
C ARG A 18 -16.77 28.17 19.55
N HIS A 19 -17.76 28.24 20.44
CA HIS A 19 -18.27 27.06 21.12
C HIS A 19 -18.98 26.08 20.17
N ALA A 20 -19.73 26.58 19.18
CA ALA A 20 -20.35 25.72 18.17
C ALA A 20 -19.30 25.00 17.30
N LEU A 21 -18.24 25.70 16.88
CA LEU A 21 -17.16 25.11 16.09
C LEU A 21 -16.35 24.09 16.90
N LEU A 22 -16.04 24.38 18.17
CA LEU A 22 -15.37 23.43 19.07
C LEU A 22 -16.23 22.18 19.35
N ALA A 23 -17.55 22.35 19.53
CA ALA A 23 -18.47 21.23 19.71
C ALA A 23 -18.55 20.34 18.46
N LEU A 24 -18.59 20.94 17.27
CA LEU A 24 -18.58 20.20 16.00
C LEU A 24 -17.28 19.42 15.81
N LEU A 25 -16.13 20.04 16.12
CA LEU A 25 -14.82 19.40 16.07
C LEU A 25 -14.69 18.23 17.06
N ALA A 26 -15.22 18.38 18.27
CA ALA A 26 -15.24 17.31 19.27
C ALA A 26 -16.13 16.13 18.85
N LEU A 27 -17.30 16.41 18.27
CA LEU A 27 -18.20 15.39 17.69
C LEU A 27 -17.55 14.64 16.53
N LEU A 28 -16.83 15.35 15.66
CA LEU A 28 -16.09 14.74 14.57
C LEU A 28 -14.95 13.85 15.12
N ALA A 29 -14.16 14.34 16.07
CA ALA A 29 -13.08 13.56 16.68
C ALA A 29 -13.60 12.29 17.38
N ALA A 30 -14.73 12.38 18.08
CA ALA A 30 -15.36 11.24 18.73
C ALA A 30 -15.88 10.18 17.73
N SER A 31 -16.41 10.60 16.58
CA SER A 31 -16.87 9.67 15.55
C SER A 31 -15.71 8.96 14.84
N LEU A 32 -14.59 9.65 14.61
CA LEU A 32 -13.39 9.03 14.05
C LEU A 32 -12.73 8.02 14.99
N CYS A 33 -12.72 8.25 16.31
CA CYS A 33 -12.18 7.28 17.27
C CYS A 33 -12.91 5.93 17.26
N SER A 34 -14.21 5.93 16.93
CA SER A 34 -15.01 4.70 16.90
C SER A 34 -14.68 3.78 15.72
N LEU A 35 -14.12 4.31 14.64
CA LEU A 35 -13.80 3.54 13.42
C LEU A 35 -12.43 2.83 13.48
N SER A 36 -11.59 3.17 14.45
CA SER A 36 -10.22 2.62 14.55
C SER A 36 -10.10 1.42 15.49
N ALA A 37 -11.22 0.89 16.00
CA ALA A 37 -11.20 -0.37 16.73
C ALA A 37 -10.89 -1.51 15.76
N ALA A 38 -9.60 -1.84 15.61
CA ALA A 38 -9.15 -3.05 14.94
C ALA A 38 -9.86 -4.24 15.60
N GLN A 39 -10.84 -4.83 14.90
CA GLN A 39 -11.62 -5.92 15.47
C GLN A 39 -10.78 -7.21 15.51
N THR A 40 -10.04 -7.38 16.60
CA THR A 40 -9.32 -8.61 16.92
C THR A 40 -10.18 -9.48 17.83
N GLN A 41 -10.05 -10.79 17.66
CA GLN A 41 -10.58 -11.78 18.59
C GLN A 41 -9.42 -12.29 19.44
N ARG A 42 -9.52 -12.09 20.77
CA ARG A 42 -8.55 -12.64 21.70
C ARG A 42 -8.69 -14.16 21.72
N GLN A 43 -7.61 -14.85 21.37
CA GLN A 43 -7.47 -16.29 21.37
C GLN A 43 -6.46 -16.69 22.44
N SER A 44 -6.51 -17.94 22.89
CA SER A 44 -5.52 -18.47 23.81
C SER A 44 -5.09 -19.86 23.41
N THR A 45 -3.79 -20.11 23.40
CA THR A 45 -3.20 -21.44 23.21
C THR A 45 -2.37 -21.83 24.43
N THR A 46 -2.13 -23.12 24.62
CA THR A 46 -1.23 -23.61 25.68
C THR A 46 0.03 -24.14 25.03
N LEU A 47 1.19 -23.69 25.52
CA LEU A 47 2.49 -24.20 25.08
C LEU A 47 3.15 -24.98 26.21
N TRP A 48 3.67 -26.15 25.89
CA TRP A 48 4.45 -26.98 26.79
C TRP A 48 5.93 -26.84 26.49
N ARG A 49 6.75 -26.80 27.54
CA ARG A 49 8.21 -26.77 27.44
C ARG A 49 8.75 -28.14 27.78
N CYS A 50 9.32 -28.82 26.78
CA CYS A 50 9.87 -30.15 26.91
C CYS A 50 11.40 -30.14 26.90
N GLY A 51 11.99 -31.22 27.41
CA GLY A 51 13.43 -31.42 27.51
C GLY A 51 14.03 -30.91 28.83
N PRO A 52 15.30 -31.25 29.10
CA PRO A 52 15.96 -31.01 30.40
C PRO A 52 16.01 -29.52 30.79
N GLU A 53 15.98 -28.63 29.80
CA GLU A 53 16.04 -27.17 29.98
C GLU A 53 14.78 -26.45 29.48
N GLY A 54 13.71 -27.18 29.12
CA GLY A 54 12.47 -26.58 28.59
C GLY A 54 12.68 -25.74 27.31
N ARG A 55 13.68 -26.09 26.49
CA ARG A 55 14.04 -25.39 25.25
C ARG A 55 13.15 -25.76 24.07
N GLU A 56 12.56 -26.95 24.09
CA GLU A 56 11.58 -27.34 23.08
C GLU A 56 10.20 -26.83 23.47
N LEU A 57 9.58 -26.01 22.62
CA LEU A 57 8.19 -25.61 22.75
C LEU A 57 7.32 -26.52 21.89
N ARG A 58 6.28 -27.09 22.49
CA ARG A 58 5.31 -27.96 21.80
C ARG A 58 3.89 -27.50 22.09
N ASP A 59 2.99 -27.79 21.16
CA ASP A 59 1.54 -27.60 21.28
C ASP A 59 0.83 -28.83 21.88
N ALA A 60 1.59 -29.81 22.35
CA ALA A 60 1.09 -31.01 23.00
C ALA A 60 1.87 -31.26 24.31
N PRO A 61 1.23 -31.90 25.31
CA PRO A 61 1.91 -32.26 26.55
C PRO A 61 3.13 -33.15 26.29
N CYS A 62 4.21 -32.92 27.05
CA CYS A 62 5.44 -33.70 26.92
C CYS A 62 5.17 -35.16 27.31
N PRO A 63 5.77 -36.16 26.63
CA PRO A 63 5.61 -37.57 26.99
C PRO A 63 6.47 -37.98 28.21
N GLU A 64 7.53 -37.24 28.53
CA GLU A 64 8.45 -37.60 29.61
C GLU A 64 8.10 -36.98 30.97
N ALA A 65 8.38 -37.69 32.06
CA ALA A 65 8.05 -37.38 33.46
C ALA A 65 8.47 -35.99 33.97
N LEU A 66 9.39 -35.29 33.29
CA LEU A 66 9.70 -33.88 33.53
C LEU A 66 8.66 -32.98 32.85
N HIS A 67 7.42 -33.08 33.32
CA HIS A 67 6.34 -32.19 32.88
C HIS A 67 6.50 -30.82 33.55
N GLN A 68 6.99 -29.83 32.80
CA GLN A 68 6.71 -28.46 33.19
C GLN A 68 5.23 -28.14 32.92
N PRO A 69 4.56 -27.36 33.80
CA PRO A 69 3.19 -26.98 33.57
C PRO A 69 3.07 -26.19 32.27
N GLY A 70 2.05 -26.51 31.47
CA GLY A 70 1.75 -25.80 30.23
C GLY A 70 1.52 -24.32 30.50
N ARG A 71 2.13 -23.45 29.70
CA ARG A 71 1.97 -22.01 29.79
C ARG A 71 0.89 -21.55 28.82
N ARG A 72 -0.17 -20.94 29.35
CA ARG A 72 -1.18 -20.27 28.53
C ARG A 72 -0.59 -19.00 27.91
N LEU A 73 -0.77 -18.87 26.60
CA LEU A 73 -0.45 -17.67 25.83
C LEU A 73 -1.73 -17.11 25.23
N ASP A 74 -2.07 -15.90 25.64
CA ASP A 74 -3.14 -15.14 25.00
C ASP A 74 -2.55 -14.33 23.85
N TYR A 75 -3.24 -14.30 22.72
CA TYR A 75 -2.85 -13.50 21.57
C TYR A 75 -4.09 -13.00 20.83
N ASP A 76 -3.94 -11.88 20.14
CA ASP A 76 -5.00 -11.28 19.36
C ASP A 76 -4.94 -11.79 17.91
N GLN A 77 -6.06 -12.36 17.44
CA GLN A 77 -6.18 -12.85 16.08
C GLN A 77 -7.15 -11.97 15.28
N PRO A 78 -6.79 -11.55 14.04
CA PRO A 78 -7.72 -10.84 13.19
C PRO A 78 -8.90 -11.74 12.78
N LEU A 79 -10.09 -11.14 12.72
CA LEU A 79 -11.30 -11.82 12.27
C LEU A 79 -11.12 -12.41 10.85
N ALA A 80 -11.89 -13.47 10.55
CA ALA A 80 -11.83 -14.12 9.23
C ALA A 80 -12.09 -13.14 8.07
N ALA A 81 -13.06 -12.22 8.24
CA ALA A 81 -13.36 -11.17 7.27
C ALA A 81 -12.14 -10.27 7.00
N GLN A 82 -11.50 -9.75 8.05
CA GLN A 82 -10.31 -8.91 7.94
C GLN A 82 -9.14 -9.65 7.29
N ARG A 83 -8.92 -10.92 7.64
CA ARG A 83 -7.89 -11.75 6.99
C ARG A 83 -8.15 -11.90 5.49
N SER A 84 -9.41 -12.11 5.10
CA SER A 84 -9.78 -12.22 3.68
C SER A 84 -9.61 -10.90 2.92
N GLU A 85 -9.95 -9.78 3.55
CA GLU A 85 -9.80 -8.45 2.97
C GLU A 85 -8.32 -8.08 2.81
N ALA A 86 -7.50 -8.32 3.84
CA ALA A 86 -6.06 -8.12 3.78
C ALA A 86 -5.41 -8.91 2.63
N ARG A 87 -5.81 -10.17 2.44
CA ARG A 87 -5.37 -11.00 1.31
C ARG A 87 -5.78 -10.39 -0.04
N ARG A 88 -7.03 -9.98 -0.19
CA ARG A 88 -7.54 -9.34 -1.43
C ARG A 88 -6.78 -8.05 -1.76
N THR A 89 -6.46 -7.25 -0.76
CA THR A 89 -5.67 -6.02 -0.94
C THR A 89 -4.24 -6.36 -1.33
N ALA A 90 -3.57 -7.27 -0.63
CA ALA A 90 -2.22 -7.71 -0.98
C ALA A 90 -2.15 -8.28 -2.42
N GLU A 91 -3.16 -9.02 -2.87
CA GLU A 91 -3.23 -9.52 -4.24
C GLU A 91 -3.41 -8.42 -5.28
N ARG A 92 -4.21 -7.38 -4.99
CA ARG A 92 -4.36 -6.20 -5.86
C ARG A 92 -3.02 -5.46 -5.97
N ASP A 93 -2.37 -5.22 -4.84
CA ASP A 93 -1.11 -4.49 -4.78
C ASP A 93 0.00 -5.26 -5.51
N ALA A 94 0.06 -6.58 -5.34
CA ALA A 94 1.00 -7.43 -6.06
C ALA A 94 0.77 -7.42 -7.58
N ARG A 95 -0.49 -7.28 -8.05
CA ARG A 95 -0.77 -7.12 -9.49
C ARG A 95 -0.29 -5.76 -9.99
N LEU A 96 -0.57 -4.70 -9.25
CA LEU A 96 -0.13 -3.34 -9.60
C LEU A 96 1.40 -3.25 -9.63
N ALA A 97 2.08 -3.78 -8.62
CA ALA A 97 3.54 -3.80 -8.56
C ALA A 97 4.16 -4.48 -9.79
N ARG A 98 3.62 -5.63 -10.21
CA ARG A 98 4.07 -6.32 -11.43
C ARG A 98 3.84 -5.51 -12.72
N GLN A 99 2.74 -4.76 -12.79
CA GLN A 99 2.48 -3.87 -13.93
C GLN A 99 3.54 -2.76 -13.98
N LEU A 100 3.79 -2.09 -12.85
CA LEU A 100 4.79 -1.04 -12.75
C LEU A 100 6.21 -1.53 -13.05
N GLU A 101 6.57 -2.74 -12.60
CA GLU A 101 7.85 -3.36 -12.95
C GLU A 101 7.97 -3.61 -14.45
N LYS A 102 6.88 -4.05 -15.10
CA LYS A 102 6.86 -4.24 -16.56
C LYS A 102 7.06 -2.91 -17.29
N GLU A 103 6.33 -1.88 -16.90
CA GLU A 103 6.47 -0.53 -17.46
C GLU A 103 7.89 0.00 -17.29
N ARG A 104 8.49 -0.19 -16.11
CA ARG A 104 9.89 0.20 -15.85
C ARG A 104 10.85 -0.49 -16.82
N ARG A 105 10.71 -1.80 -17.04
CA ARG A 105 11.54 -2.56 -17.99
C ARG A 105 11.34 -2.11 -19.43
N GLU A 106 10.11 -1.77 -19.82
CA GLU A 106 9.80 -1.23 -21.16
C GLU A 106 10.48 0.13 -21.40
N LEU A 107 10.52 0.99 -20.38
CA LEU A 107 11.22 2.27 -20.43
C LEU A 107 12.75 2.10 -20.47
N GLU A 108 13.30 1.18 -19.69
CA GLU A 108 14.73 0.87 -19.66
C GLU A 108 15.23 0.28 -20.98
N THR A 109 14.41 -0.53 -21.65
CA THR A 109 14.75 -1.13 -22.95
C THR A 109 14.52 -0.20 -24.14
N ARG A 110 13.78 0.90 -23.96
CA ARG A 110 13.57 1.89 -25.02
C ARG A 110 14.90 2.61 -25.29
N PRO A 111 15.42 2.58 -26.53
CA PRO A 111 16.65 3.27 -26.86
C PRO A 111 16.50 4.78 -26.61
N PRO A 112 17.56 5.47 -26.14
CA PRO A 112 17.57 6.91 -25.95
C PRO A 112 17.53 7.64 -27.30
N GLY A 113 16.36 7.66 -27.95
CA GLY A 113 16.23 8.11 -29.34
C GLY A 113 15.13 9.15 -29.59
N SER A 114 14.24 9.41 -28.63
CA SER A 114 13.23 10.47 -28.78
C SER A 114 12.70 10.91 -27.42
N VAL A 115 13.58 11.44 -26.56
CA VAL A 115 13.08 12.31 -25.49
C VAL A 115 12.59 13.55 -26.21
N ALA A 116 11.30 13.59 -26.54
CA ALA A 116 10.64 14.84 -26.91
C ALA A 116 11.00 15.83 -25.80
N ALA A 117 11.64 16.92 -26.19
CA ALA A 117 12.21 17.91 -25.29
C ALA A 117 11.31 18.11 -24.07
N ILE A 118 11.85 17.83 -22.88
CA ILE A 118 11.20 18.28 -21.64
C ILE A 118 11.10 19.80 -21.77
N HIS A 119 9.91 20.32 -22.07
CA HIS A 119 9.62 21.75 -22.27
C HIS A 119 9.80 22.60 -20.98
N GLY A 120 10.58 22.13 -20.01
CA GLY A 120 10.78 22.77 -18.72
C GLY A 120 12.22 23.11 -18.35
N ARG A 121 13.23 22.76 -19.15
CA ARG A 121 14.61 23.16 -18.84
C ARG A 121 15.55 23.09 -20.04
N ALA A 122 15.54 24.15 -20.86
CA ALA A 122 16.75 24.50 -21.59
C ALA A 122 17.80 24.91 -20.54
N GLY A 123 18.74 24.03 -20.21
CA GLY A 123 19.99 24.46 -19.60
C GLY A 123 20.72 25.39 -20.58
N PRO A 124 21.45 26.41 -20.10
CA PRO A 124 22.21 27.29 -20.99
C PRO A 124 23.16 26.42 -21.82
N ALA A 125 23.04 26.57 -23.14
CA ALA A 125 23.86 25.87 -24.12
C ALA A 125 25.35 26.12 -23.82
N ALA A 126 26.12 25.04 -23.64
CA ALA A 126 27.57 25.14 -23.67
C ALA A 126 27.99 25.66 -25.06
N PRO A 127 28.87 26.67 -25.16
CA PRO A 127 29.32 27.18 -26.46
C PRO A 127 30.10 26.09 -27.20
N ALA A 128 29.70 25.84 -28.45
CA ALA A 128 30.37 24.92 -29.35
C ALA A 128 31.74 25.47 -29.79
N PRO A 129 32.84 24.69 -29.72
CA PRO A 129 34.06 25.06 -30.40
C PRO A 129 33.93 24.84 -31.92
N ALA A 130 34.50 25.79 -32.66
CA ALA A 130 34.32 26.01 -34.07
C ALA A 130 34.94 24.94 -35.00
N ALA A 131 34.23 24.71 -36.10
CA ALA A 131 34.70 24.44 -37.46
C ALA A 131 35.79 23.36 -37.72
N SER A 132 35.38 22.32 -38.44
CA SER A 132 36.00 21.94 -39.72
C SER A 132 34.98 21.19 -40.59
N LYS A 133 34.98 21.51 -41.90
CA LYS A 133 33.97 21.23 -42.92
C LYS A 133 34.41 20.02 -43.81
N PRO A 134 33.68 19.58 -44.86
CA PRO A 134 32.81 18.40 -44.87
C PRO A 134 33.21 17.31 -45.90
N ALA A 135 32.62 16.11 -45.83
CA ALA A 135 32.63 15.16 -46.96
C ALA A 135 31.37 14.27 -47.05
N ALA A 136 30.65 14.46 -48.17
CA ALA A 136 29.88 13.50 -48.99
C ALA A 136 28.83 12.52 -48.38
N GLN A 137 27.54 12.86 -48.58
CA GLN A 137 26.44 12.16 -49.30
C GLN A 137 26.52 10.63 -49.64
N PRO A 138 25.41 9.93 -50.05
CA PRO A 138 23.96 10.08 -49.78
C PRO A 138 23.17 8.73 -49.58
N VAL A 139 21.86 8.86 -49.27
CA VAL A 139 20.70 7.92 -49.36
C VAL A 139 20.89 6.39 -49.39
N PHE A 140 20.19 5.67 -48.51
CA PHE A 140 19.36 4.52 -48.91
C PHE A 140 18.07 4.41 -48.08
N SER A 141 16.96 4.42 -48.80
CA SER A 141 15.61 4.09 -48.35
C SER A 141 15.44 2.57 -48.30
N SER A 142 14.85 2.04 -47.22
CA SER A 142 14.21 0.72 -47.26
C SER A 142 13.11 0.59 -46.20
N LYS A 143 11.87 0.87 -46.67
CA LYS A 143 10.57 0.22 -46.41
C LYS A 143 10.21 -0.24 -44.98
N PRO A 144 9.03 0.14 -44.44
CA PRO A 144 8.51 -0.46 -43.21
C PRO A 144 8.02 -1.92 -43.44
N PRO A 145 8.30 -2.86 -42.52
CA PRO A 145 7.75 -4.21 -42.60
C PRO A 145 6.23 -4.20 -42.33
N LYS A 146 5.52 -4.96 -43.17
CA LYS A 146 4.07 -5.18 -43.14
C LYS A 146 3.60 -5.65 -41.75
N THR A 147 2.54 -5.00 -41.27
CA THR A 147 1.68 -5.40 -40.17
C THR A 147 1.22 -6.85 -40.34
N GLN A 148 1.59 -7.72 -39.40
CA GLN A 148 0.96 -9.03 -39.26
C GLN A 148 -0.38 -8.90 -38.53
N LYS A 149 -1.41 -9.45 -39.15
CA LYS A 149 -2.80 -9.52 -38.66
C LYS A 149 -2.86 -10.46 -37.44
N PRO A 150 -3.48 -10.08 -36.31
CA PRO A 150 -3.66 -10.98 -35.19
C PRO A 150 -4.63 -12.11 -35.56
N ARG A 151 -4.18 -13.37 -35.42
CA ARG A 151 -5.06 -14.54 -35.48
C ARG A 151 -5.83 -14.62 -34.17
N THR A 152 -7.15 -14.46 -34.26
CA THR A 152 -8.12 -14.76 -33.21
C THR A 152 -8.05 -16.26 -32.88
N SER A 153 -7.42 -16.62 -31.76
CA SER A 153 -7.56 -17.95 -31.18
C SER A 153 -8.81 -17.99 -30.30
N LYS A 154 -9.68 -18.95 -30.64
CA LYS A 154 -10.98 -19.26 -30.04
C LYS A 154 -10.86 -19.53 -28.52
N PRO A 155 -11.82 -19.07 -27.68
CA PRO A 155 -11.89 -19.48 -26.28
C PRO A 155 -12.17 -20.99 -26.17
N ARG A 156 -11.32 -21.69 -25.41
CA ARG A 156 -11.58 -23.06 -24.97
C ARG A 156 -12.59 -23.01 -23.81
N PRO A 157 -13.70 -23.76 -23.85
CA PRO A 157 -14.63 -23.81 -22.71
C PRO A 157 -13.97 -24.48 -21.50
N PRO A 158 -14.33 -24.10 -20.26
CA PRO A 158 -13.78 -24.68 -19.05
C PRO A 158 -14.27 -26.12 -18.87
N ALA A 159 -13.32 -27.03 -18.62
CA ALA A 159 -13.63 -28.37 -18.15
C ALA A 159 -14.12 -28.27 -16.70
N THR A 160 -15.43 -28.46 -16.53
CA THR A 160 -16.05 -28.88 -15.27
C THR A 160 -15.47 -30.22 -14.85
N ASN A 161 -14.87 -30.29 -13.66
CA ASN A 161 -14.79 -31.53 -12.90
C ASN A 161 -15.17 -31.22 -11.46
N ALA A 162 -16.45 -31.49 -11.17
CA ALA A 162 -16.95 -31.79 -9.85
C ALA A 162 -16.74 -33.28 -9.61
N ALA A 163 -16.06 -33.64 -8.51
CA ALA A 163 -16.20 -34.88 -7.74
C ALA A 163 -15.13 -34.82 -6.64
N ALA A 164 -15.48 -34.56 -5.38
CA ALA A 164 -16.08 -35.52 -4.46
C ALA A 164 -15.14 -36.71 -4.18
N ALA A 165 -14.43 -36.66 -3.05
CA ALA A 165 -14.05 -37.85 -2.30
C ALA A 165 -13.56 -37.40 -0.91
N SER A 166 -14.51 -37.41 0.02
CA SER A 166 -14.25 -37.53 1.44
C SER A 166 -13.68 -38.92 1.71
N GLY A 167 -12.63 -38.98 2.53
CA GLY A 167 -12.11 -40.18 3.18
C GLY A 167 -11.54 -39.77 4.52
#